data_AF-A0AAD4URI0-F1
#
_entry.id   AF-A0AAD4URI0-F1
#
_cell.length_a   1.000
_cell.length_b   1.000
_cell.length_c   1.000
_cell.angle_alpha   90.00
_cell.angle_beta   90.00
_cell.angle_gamma   90.00
#
_symmetry.space_group_name_H-M   'P 1'
#
loop_
_entity.id
_entity.type
_entity.pdbx_description
1 polymer ?
#
loop_
_entity_poly.entity_id
_entity_poly.type
_entity_poly.pdbx_seq_one_letter_code
_entity_poly.pdbx_strand_id
1 'polypeptide(L)'
;MNLPPQLLPPLYDALFDEVSWATEDEPTEKLRNFFRFKFYIIVSKVYKHKNAHQKKGMSASDEEIIYIKPEDEIFHELSSWSFEFSLHTQQLATRELRDYQQMGLVMAVKTDKIPAFRQQLKSFIEGS
;
A
#
# COMPACT_ATOMS: atom_id res chain seq x y z
N MET A 1 14.82 -3.44 -0.01
CA MET A 1 15.69 -2.86 1.04
C MET A 1 15.34 -3.56 2.33
N ASN A 2 16.32 -4.00 3.12
CA ASN A 2 16.06 -4.63 4.42
C ASN A 2 16.10 -3.52 5.50
N LEU A 3 14.98 -2.85 5.71
CA LEU A 3 14.85 -1.87 6.79
C LEU A 3 14.33 -2.59 8.05
N PRO A 4 14.89 -2.34 9.24
CA PRO A 4 14.31 -2.79 10.50
C PRO A 4 12.84 -2.37 10.61
N PRO A 5 11.90 -3.26 10.96
CA PRO A 5 10.47 -2.94 11.03
C PRO A 5 10.16 -1.78 11.97
N GLN A 6 10.95 -1.60 13.04
CA GLN A 6 10.80 -0.51 14.01
C GLN A 6 11.01 0.89 13.41
N LEU A 7 11.66 0.98 12.25
CA LEU A 7 11.86 2.24 11.53
C LEU A 7 10.69 2.59 10.60
N LEU A 8 9.78 1.65 10.32
CA LEU A 8 8.65 1.91 9.42
C LEU A 8 7.70 2.98 9.98
N PRO A 9 7.22 2.92 11.25
CA PRO A 9 6.35 3.96 11.78
C PRO A 9 6.95 5.37 11.72
N PRO A 10 8.16 5.65 12.26
CA PRO A 10 8.71 7.00 12.21
C PRO A 10 9.04 7.45 10.77
N LEU A 11 9.33 6.53 9.85
CA LEU A 11 9.54 6.85 8.44
C LEU A 11 8.26 7.36 7.77
N TYR A 12 7.14 6.67 7.96
CA TYR A 12 5.86 7.11 7.41
C TYR A 12 5.33 8.36 8.10
N ASP A 13 5.55 8.51 9.41
CA ASP A 13 5.23 9.73 10.14
C ASP A 13 5.95 10.93 9.52
N ALA A 14 7.28 10.86 9.40
CA ALA A 14 8.08 11.92 8.79
C ALA A 14 7.64 12.24 7.36
N LEU A 15 7.39 11.22 6.53
CA LEU A 15 6.96 11.41 5.14
C LEU A 15 5.64 12.19 5.04
N PHE A 16 4.62 11.79 5.79
CA PHE A 16 3.30 12.42 5.72
C PHE A 16 3.30 13.80 6.40
N ASP A 17 4.13 14.02 7.42
CA ASP A 17 4.32 15.34 8.03
C ASP A 17 5.00 16.29 7.04
N GLU A 18 6.04 15.85 6.32
CA GLU A 18 6.71 16.64 5.30
C GLU A 18 5.76 17.06 4.17
N VAL A 19 4.89 16.15 3.70
CA VAL A 19 3.84 16.49 2.72
C VAL A 19 2.85 17.52 3.27
N SER A 20 2.48 17.42 4.54
CA SER A 20 1.59 18.40 5.19
C SER A 20 2.25 19.78 5.26
N TRP A 21 3.50 19.82 5.72
CA TRP A 21 4.29 21.03 5.90
C TRP A 21 4.60 21.73 4.58
N ALA A 22 4.78 20.98 3.48
CA ALA A 22 5.01 21.56 2.16
C ALA A 22 3.90 22.52 1.70
N THR A 23 2.68 22.39 2.24
CA THR A 23 1.57 23.31 1.93
C THR A 23 1.50 24.53 2.85
N GLU A 24 2.28 24.60 3.94
CA GLU A 24 2.14 25.66 4.95
C GLU A 24 2.74 27.00 4.51
N ASP A 25 3.77 26.96 3.67
CA ASP A 25 4.49 28.14 3.16
C ASP A 25 3.71 28.93 2.10
N GLU A 26 2.57 28.42 1.64
CA GLU A 26 1.75 29.11 0.64
C GLU A 26 1.13 30.40 1.22
N PRO A 27 1.20 31.53 0.49
CA PRO A 27 0.93 32.87 1.03
C PRO A 27 -0.54 33.11 1.38
N THR A 28 -1.46 32.28 0.89
CA THR A 28 -2.89 32.42 1.15
C THR A 28 -3.53 31.09 1.50
N GLU A 29 -4.57 31.13 2.34
CA GLU A 29 -5.33 29.93 2.72
C GLU A 29 -5.93 29.20 1.51
N LYS A 30 -6.33 29.95 0.47
CA LYS A 30 -6.85 29.37 -0.77
C LYS A 30 -5.81 28.51 -1.48
N LEU A 31 -4.56 28.97 -1.55
CA LEU A 31 -3.47 28.20 -2.16
C LEU A 31 -3.09 27.01 -1.29
N ARG A 32 -2.99 27.19 0.03
CA ARG A 32 -2.79 26.08 0.98
C ARG A 32 -3.79 24.96 0.74
N ASN A 33 -5.08 25.29 0.67
CA ASN A 33 -6.14 24.31 0.45
C ASN A 33 -6.16 23.72 -0.97
N PHE A 34 -5.73 24.48 -1.98
CA PHE A 34 -5.68 24.01 -3.36
C PHE A 34 -4.62 22.92 -3.57
N PHE A 35 -3.46 23.05 -2.91
CA PHE A 35 -2.35 22.11 -3.04
C PHE A 35 -2.42 20.91 -2.09
N ARG A 36 -3.34 20.92 -1.11
CA ARG A 36 -3.56 19.77 -0.24
C ARG A 36 -3.99 18.54 -1.03
N PHE A 37 -3.28 17.45 -0.81
CA PHE A 37 -3.62 16.19 -1.44
C PHE A 37 -4.97 15.68 -0.94
N LYS A 38 -5.74 15.09 -1.86
CA LYS A 38 -6.99 14.38 -1.55
C LYS A 38 -6.78 12.87 -1.48
N PHE A 39 -5.81 12.37 -2.23
CA PHE A 39 -5.48 10.96 -2.33
C PHE A 39 -3.96 10.77 -2.41
N TYR A 40 -3.50 9.67 -1.84
CA TYR A 40 -2.19 9.08 -2.10
C TYR A 40 -2.38 7.86 -3.01
N ILE A 41 -1.63 7.82 -4.11
CA ILE A 41 -1.59 6.64 -4.98
C ILE A 41 -0.38 5.81 -4.58
N ILE A 42 -0.65 4.62 -4.03
CA ILE A 42 0.36 3.67 -3.62
C ILE A 42 0.49 2.60 -4.71
N VAL A 43 1.71 2.36 -5.16
CA VAL A 43 2.02 1.32 -6.13
C VAL A 43 2.92 0.30 -5.45
N SER A 44 2.45 -0.95 -5.40
CA SER A 44 3.21 -2.04 -4.81
C SER A 44 3.20 -3.29 -5.70
N LYS A 45 3.93 -4.31 -5.24
CA LYS A 45 4.02 -5.62 -5.83
C LYS A 45 3.49 -6.64 -4.82
N VAL A 46 2.70 -7.57 -5.32
CA VAL A 46 2.13 -8.68 -4.52
C VAL A 46 2.33 -9.99 -5.26
N TYR A 47 2.21 -11.10 -4.55
CA TYR A 47 2.10 -12.41 -5.19
C TYR A 47 0.66 -12.92 -5.10
N LYS A 48 0.19 -13.50 -6.20
CA LYS A 48 -1.11 -14.18 -6.30
C LYS A 48 -0.98 -15.54 -6.94
N HIS A 49 -1.87 -16.46 -6.60
CA HIS A 49 -1.86 -17.79 -7.16
C HIS A 49 -2.24 -17.78 -8.66
N LYS A 50 -1.47 -18.46 -9.52
CA LYS A 50 -1.65 -18.48 -10.99
C LYS A 50 -3.03 -18.98 -11.45
N ASN A 51 -3.67 -19.82 -10.65
CA ASN A 51 -4.95 -20.46 -10.99
C ASN A 51 -6.21 -19.75 -10.44
N ALA A 52 -6.05 -18.52 -9.93
CA ALA A 52 -7.12 -17.61 -9.52
C ALA A 52 -8.33 -17.61 -10.49
N HIS A 53 -8.08 -17.48 -11.79
CA HIS A 53 -9.11 -17.37 -12.82
C HIS A 53 -9.90 -18.66 -13.15
N GLN A 54 -9.51 -19.84 -12.64
CA GLN A 54 -10.20 -21.10 -12.97
C GLN A 54 -11.33 -21.45 -12.00
N LYS A 55 -11.44 -20.81 -10.84
CA LYS A 55 -12.56 -21.00 -9.91
C LYS A 55 -13.69 -20.01 -10.19
N LYS A 56 -14.48 -20.35 -11.19
CA LYS A 56 -15.74 -19.66 -11.52
C LYS A 56 -16.75 -19.89 -10.38
N GLY A 57 -16.76 -19.03 -9.35
CA GLY A 57 -17.76 -19.11 -8.29
C GLY A 57 -17.44 -18.45 -6.95
N MET A 58 -16.23 -17.96 -6.69
CA MET A 58 -15.92 -17.21 -5.47
C MET A 58 -15.80 -15.72 -5.82
N SER A 59 -16.42 -14.86 -4.99
CA SER A 59 -16.20 -13.42 -5.04
C SER A 59 -14.70 -13.12 -5.07
N ALA A 60 -14.28 -12.11 -5.83
CA ALA A 60 -12.89 -11.71 -6.03
C ALA A 60 -12.11 -11.33 -4.74
N SER A 61 -12.70 -11.54 -3.56
CA SER A 61 -12.21 -11.17 -2.24
C SER A 61 -11.43 -12.26 -1.51
N ASP A 62 -11.32 -13.48 -2.05
CA ASP A 62 -10.78 -14.64 -1.31
C ASP A 62 -9.62 -15.36 -2.01
N GLU A 63 -8.97 -14.67 -2.96
CA GLU A 63 -7.68 -15.08 -3.47
C GLU A 63 -6.60 -14.59 -2.50
N GLU A 64 -5.90 -15.52 -1.83
CA GLU A 64 -4.84 -15.22 -0.87
C GLU A 64 -3.73 -14.36 -1.52
N ILE A 65 -3.80 -13.04 -1.29
CA ILE A 65 -2.77 -12.09 -1.71
C ILE A 65 -1.64 -12.19 -0.71
N ILE A 66 -0.43 -12.47 -1.21
CA ILE A 66 0.78 -12.41 -0.38
C ILE A 66 1.41 -11.04 -0.61
N TYR A 67 1.36 -10.20 0.43
CA TYR A 67 2.00 -8.89 0.43
C TYR A 67 3.51 -9.04 0.63
N ILE A 68 4.29 -8.41 -0.24
CA ILE A 68 5.75 -8.42 -0.13
C ILE A 68 6.20 -7.55 1.04
N LYS A 69 5.51 -6.43 1.26
CA LYS A 69 5.72 -5.57 2.40
C LYS A 69 4.43 -5.58 3.24
N PRO A 70 4.51 -5.96 4.52
CA PRO A 70 3.31 -6.13 5.34
C PRO A 70 2.50 -4.84 5.50
N GLU A 71 3.14 -3.66 5.46
CA GLU A 71 2.44 -2.39 5.54
C GLU A 71 1.50 -2.11 4.34
N ASP A 72 1.72 -2.77 3.20
CA ASP A 72 0.85 -2.62 2.03
C ASP A 72 -0.54 -3.24 2.27
N GLU A 73 -0.65 -4.23 3.16
CA GLU A 73 -1.94 -4.82 3.54
C GLU A 73 -2.83 -3.76 4.21
N ILE A 74 -2.26 -3.00 5.13
CA ILE A 74 -2.92 -1.88 5.82
C ILE A 74 -3.39 -0.82 4.81
N PHE A 75 -2.53 -0.47 3.84
CA PHE A 75 -2.91 0.46 2.78
C PHE A 75 -4.03 -0.10 1.89
N HIS A 76 -4.02 -1.40 1.62
CA HIS A 76 -5.03 -2.04 0.79
C HIS A 76 -6.41 -2.02 1.47
N GLU A 77 -6.47 -2.36 2.75
CA GLU A 77 -7.69 -2.30 3.57
C GLU A 77 -8.27 -0.88 3.67
N LEU A 78 -7.40 0.13 3.81
CA LEU A 78 -7.79 1.54 3.92
C LEU A 78 -8.05 2.20 2.56
N SER A 79 -7.76 1.51 1.45
CA SER A 79 -7.91 2.07 0.11
C SER A 79 -9.39 2.30 -0.24
N SER A 80 -9.67 3.38 -0.97
CA SER A 80 -11.00 3.63 -1.53
C SER A 80 -11.26 2.79 -2.78
N TRP A 81 -10.21 2.47 -3.51
CA TRP A 81 -10.22 1.52 -4.61
C TRP A 81 -8.81 0.98 -4.82
N SER A 82 -8.74 -0.21 -5.37
CA SER A 82 -7.51 -0.83 -5.82
C SER A 82 -7.74 -1.59 -7.13
N PHE A 83 -6.67 -1.75 -7.90
CA PHE A 83 -6.67 -2.70 -9.01
C PHE A 83 -5.31 -3.34 -9.18
N GLU A 84 -5.32 -4.51 -9.78
CA GLU A 84 -4.14 -5.32 -10.04
C GLU A 84 -3.80 -5.30 -11.53
N PHE A 85 -2.51 -5.42 -11.85
CA PHE A 85 -2.06 -5.53 -13.24
C PHE A 85 -0.90 -6.51 -13.38
N SER A 86 -0.80 -7.15 -14.54
CA SER A 86 0.27 -8.10 -14.81
C SER A 86 1.61 -7.39 -15.00
N LEU A 87 2.64 -7.87 -14.33
CA LEU A 87 4.01 -7.40 -14.54
C LEU A 87 4.64 -8.18 -15.71
N HIS A 88 5.26 -7.45 -16.64
CA HIS A 88 5.92 -8.05 -17.81
C HIS A 88 7.23 -8.77 -17.45
N THR A 89 7.77 -8.56 -16.24
CA THR A 89 9.01 -9.16 -15.76
C THR A 89 8.73 -10.34 -14.84
N GLN A 90 8.99 -11.54 -15.33
CA GLN A 90 9.05 -12.75 -14.51
C GLN A 90 10.42 -12.80 -13.82
N GLN A 91 10.53 -12.27 -12.61
CA GLN A 91 11.62 -12.72 -11.73
C GLN A 91 11.42 -14.23 -11.50
N LEU A 92 12.52 -14.97 -11.57
CA LEU A 92 12.53 -16.41 -11.30
C LEU A 92 11.96 -16.64 -9.91
N ALA A 93 10.71 -17.10 -9.85
CA ALA A 93 10.09 -17.48 -8.60
C ALA A 93 10.99 -18.52 -7.94
N THR A 94 11.29 -18.32 -6.65
CA THR A 94 11.94 -19.34 -5.84
C THR A 94 11.10 -20.61 -5.88
N ARG A 95 11.69 -21.77 -5.59
CA ARG A 95 11.03 -23.08 -5.70
C ARG A 95 9.67 -23.14 -4.97
N GLU A 96 9.52 -22.33 -3.93
CA GLU A 96 8.33 -22.18 -3.07
C GLU A 96 7.21 -21.33 -3.70
N LEU A 97 7.55 -20.39 -4.59
CA LEU A 97 6.58 -19.47 -5.22
C LEU A 97 6.22 -19.89 -6.65
N ARG A 98 6.46 -21.16 -7.03
CA ARG A 98 6.22 -21.62 -8.41
C ARG A 98 4.77 -21.55 -8.84
N ASP A 99 3.83 -21.69 -7.92
CA ASP A 99 2.39 -21.59 -8.18
C ASP A 99 1.86 -20.15 -8.06
N TYR A 100 2.74 -19.22 -7.68
CA TYR A 100 2.44 -17.80 -7.55
C TYR A 100 3.02 -17.00 -8.72
N GLN A 101 2.32 -15.95 -9.10
CA GLN A 101 2.74 -14.95 -10.05
C GLN A 101 2.81 -13.60 -9.34
N GLN A 102 3.88 -12.86 -9.60
CA GLN A 102 4.00 -11.49 -9.13
C GLN A 102 3.11 -10.57 -9.96
N MET A 103 2.30 -9.77 -9.28
CA MET A 103 1.38 -8.80 -9.83
C MET A 103 1.74 -7.40 -9.30
N GLY A 104 1.40 -6.38 -10.07
CA GLY A 104 1.38 -5.00 -9.58
C GLY A 104 0.03 -4.71 -8.94
N LEU A 105 0.05 -3.94 -7.84
CA LEU A 105 -1.15 -3.49 -7.13
C LEU A 105 -1.08 -1.96 -7.04
N VAL A 106 -2.15 -1.30 -7.50
CA VAL A 106 -2.33 0.15 -7.35
C VAL A 106 -3.47 0.38 -6.36
N MET A 107 -3.25 1.26 -5.39
CA MET A 107 -4.21 1.58 -4.34
C MET A 107 -4.37 3.09 -4.24
N ALA A 108 -5.60 3.57 -4.17
CA ALA A 108 -5.89 4.97 -3.88
C ALA A 108 -6.39 5.13 -2.45
N VAL A 109 -5.59 5.79 -1.62
CA VAL A 109 -5.87 6.00 -0.20
C VAL A 109 -6.22 7.46 0.02
N LYS A 110 -7.38 7.73 0.64
CA LYS A 110 -7.77 9.10 0.98
C LYS A 110 -6.91 9.65 2.11
N THR A 111 -6.67 10.96 2.12
CA THR A 111 -5.84 11.60 3.15
C THR A 111 -6.41 11.51 4.55
N ASP A 112 -7.73 11.41 4.69
CA ASP A 112 -8.42 11.19 5.98
C ASP A 112 -8.15 9.80 6.59
N LYS A 113 -7.62 8.84 5.82
CA LYS A 113 -7.23 7.51 6.30
C LYS A 113 -5.80 7.43 6.81
N ILE A 114 -4.97 8.45 6.57
CA ILE A 114 -3.56 8.43 7.01
C ILE A 114 -3.41 8.33 8.54
N PRO A 115 -4.21 9.02 9.37
CA PRO A 115 -4.13 8.82 10.82
C PRO A 115 -4.43 7.38 11.25
N ALA A 116 -5.41 6.74 10.61
CA ALA A 116 -5.73 5.33 10.87
C ALA A 116 -4.60 4.40 10.42
N PHE A 117 -4.00 4.66 9.27
CA PHE A 117 -2.82 3.94 8.79
C PHE A 117 -1.66 4.02 9.79
N ARG A 118 -1.29 5.23 10.26
CA ARG A 118 -0.22 5.45 11.23
C ARG A 118 -0.45 4.65 12.51
N GLN A 119 -1.68 4.66 13.02
CA GLN A 119 -2.06 3.90 14.21
C GLN A 119 -1.94 2.39 13.99
N GLN A 120 -2.51 1.86 12.89
CA GLN A 120 -2.47 0.43 12.60
C GLN A 120 -1.05 -0.06 12.36
N LEU A 121 -0.23 0.69 11.63
CA LEU A 121 1.18 0.36 11.40
C LEU A 121 1.97 0.32 12.72
N LYS A 122 1.75 1.29 13.61
CA LYS A 122 2.41 1.29 14.92
C LYS A 122 2.01 0.08 15.75
N SER A 123 0.71 -0.24 15.82
CA SER A 123 0.22 -1.43 16.53
C SER A 123 0.74 -2.74 15.92
N PHE A 124 0.85 -2.80 14.59
CA PHE A 124 1.42 -3.96 13.89
C PHE A 124 2.87 -4.21 14.31
N ILE A 125 3.68 -3.16 14.41
CA ILE A 125 5.10 -3.26 14.79
C ILE A 125 5.30 -3.50 16.29
N GLU A 126 4.47 -2.91 17.16
CA GLU A 126 4.54 -3.11 18.61
C GLU A 126 4.00 -4.48 19.06
N GLY A 127 3.11 -5.09 18.28
CA GLY A 127 2.56 -6.43 18.52
C GLY A 127 3.36 -7.58 17.87
N SER A 128 4.43 -7.27 17.14
CA SER A 128 5.31 -8.24 16.44
C SER A 128 6.54 -8.65 17.25
#